data_AF-A0A536KU45-F1
#
_entry.id   AF-A0A536KU45-F1
#
_cell.length_a   1.000
_cell.length_b   1.000
_cell.length_c   1.000
_cell.angle_alpha   90.00
_cell.angle_beta   90.00
_cell.angle_gamma   90.00
#
_symmetry.space_group_name_H-M   'P 1'
#
loop_
_entity.id
_entity.type
_entity.pdbx_description
1 polymer ?
#
loop_
_entity_poly.entity_id
_entity_poly.type
_entity_poly.pdbx_seq_one_letter_code
_entity_poly.pdbx_strand_id
1 'polypeptide(L)' 'AARIAYAELVGWLASDYGWHTADAYQLLTQAGGLYVGNMVDTTYSLVASVEKRYLGRKELT' A
#
# COMPACT_ATOMS: atom_id res chain seq x y z
N ALA A 1 2.71 12.30 5.49
CA ALA A 1 1.79 11.57 4.59
C ALA A 1 2.42 10.35 3.91
N ALA A 2 3.52 10.41 3.12
CA ALA A 2 4.07 9.24 2.41
C ALA A 2 4.29 7.99 3.29
N ARG A 3 5.01 8.16 4.40
CA ARG A 3 5.29 7.04 5.33
C ARG A 3 4.03 6.46 5.95
N ILE A 4 3.02 7.29 6.23
CA ILE A 4 1.73 6.85 6.78
C ILE A 4 0.97 6.06 5.71
N ALA A 5 0.86 6.59 4.50
CA ALA A 5 0.18 5.92 3.39
C ALA A 5 0.76 4.53 3.09
N TYR A 6 2.09 4.38 3.06
CA TYR A 6 2.70 3.06 2.89
C TYR A 6 2.50 2.13 4.10
N ALA A 7 2.58 2.65 5.33
CA ALA A 7 2.35 1.85 6.54
C ALA A 7 0.91 1.31 6.58
N GLU A 8 -0.07 2.13 6.22
CA GLU A 8 -1.47 1.73 6.12
C GLU A 8 -1.68 0.69 5.00
N LEU A 9 -1.03 0.87 3.84
CA LEU A 9 -1.12 -0.09 2.74
C LEU A 9 -0.51 -1.46 3.11
N VAL A 10 0.65 -1.48 3.78
CA VAL A 10 1.25 -2.70 4.32
C VAL A 10 0.33 -3.37 5.35
N GLY A 11 -0.24 -2.58 6.27
CA GLY A 11 -1.17 -3.08 7.28
C GLY A 11 -2.43 -3.68 6.66
N TRP A 12 -2.96 -3.06 5.60
CA TRP A 12 -4.11 -3.57 4.85
C TRP A 12 -3.79 -4.89 4.14
N LEU A 13 -2.63 -5.02 3.50
CA LEU A 13 -2.17 -6.28 2.90
C LEU A 13 -2.05 -7.40 3.94
N ALA A 14 -1.53 -7.08 5.13
CA ALA A 14 -1.41 -8.05 6.21
C ALA A 14 -2.77 -8.47 6.79
N SER A 15 -3.68 -7.51 6.98
CA SER A 15 -4.98 -7.76 7.64
C SER A 15 -5.99 -8.43 6.72
N ASP A 16 -6.11 -7.98 5.47
CA ASP A 16 -7.20 -8.38 4.56
C ASP A 16 -6.81 -9.51 3.59
N TYR A 17 -5.51 -9.64 3.31
CA TYR A 17 -4.96 -10.60 2.35
C TYR A 17 -3.99 -11.60 2.97
N GLY A 18 -3.75 -11.54 4.28
CA GLY A 18 -2.93 -12.51 5.01
C GLY A 18 -1.44 -12.45 4.69
N TRP A 19 -0.94 -11.32 4.17
CA TRP A 19 0.48 -11.16 3.89
C TRP A 19 1.29 -11.06 5.18
N HIS A 20 2.50 -11.63 5.18
CA HIS A 20 3.48 -11.23 6.19
C HIS A 20 3.94 -9.80 5.93
N THR A 21 4.12 -9.03 7.01
CA THR A 21 4.45 -7.60 6.94
C THR A 21 5.73 -7.34 6.15
N ALA A 22 6.74 -8.19 6.31
CA ALA A 22 8.01 -8.09 5.58
C ALA A 22 7.84 -8.36 4.08
N ASP A 23 7.03 -9.35 3.69
CA ASP A 23 6.77 -9.67 2.29
C ASP A 23 5.93 -8.58 1.61
N ALA A 24 4.94 -8.03 2.31
CA ALA A 24 4.17 -6.88 1.84
C ALA A 24 5.09 -5.67 1.63
N TYR A 25 6.01 -5.42 2.56
CA TYR A 25 6.99 -4.33 2.44
C TYR A 25 7.92 -4.54 1.24
N GLN A 26 8.40 -5.77 1.04
CA GLN A 26 9.23 -6.16 -0.09
C GLN A 26 8.49 -5.99 -1.44
N LEU A 27 7.22 -6.37 -1.51
CA LEU A 27 6.40 -6.18 -2.71
C LEU A 27 6.25 -4.70 -3.02
N LEU A 28 5.85 -3.89 -2.03
CA LEU A 28 5.54 -2.49 -2.22
C LEU A 28 6.78 -1.65 -2.59
N THR A 29 7.98 -2.06 -2.18
CA THR A 29 9.20 -1.36 -2.64
C THR A 29 9.54 -1.66 -4.11
N GLN A 30 9.04 -2.75 -4.69
CA GLN A 30 9.32 -3.11 -6.08
C GLN A 30 8.20 -2.72 -7.03
N ALA A 31 6.95 -2.87 -6.60
CA ALA A 31 5.76 -2.71 -7.44
C ALA A 31 4.72 -1.72 -6.86
N GLY A 32 5.05 -1.04 -5.76
CA GLY A 32 4.19 -0.02 -5.17
C GLY A 32 4.29 1.31 -5.93
N GLY A 33 3.15 1.98 -6.10
CA GLY A 33 3.04 3.33 -6.61
C GLY A 33 2.82 4.35 -5.49
N LEU A 34 3.30 5.57 -5.72
CA LEU A 34 3.04 6.71 -4.85
C LEU A 34 2.58 7.91 -5.70
N TYR A 35 1.39 8.42 -5.41
CA TYR A 35 0.82 9.58 -6.08
C TYR A 35 0.76 10.78 -5.14
N VAL A 36 1.24 11.93 -5.60
CA VAL A 36 1.14 13.20 -4.89
C VAL A 36 -0.20 13.84 -5.24
N GLY A 37 -1.13 13.85 -4.28
CA GLY A 37 -2.43 14.50 -4.47
C GLY A 37 -2.33 16.02 -4.29
N ASN A 38 -1.74 16.45 -3.17
CA ASN A 38 -1.52 17.86 -2.89
C ASN A 38 -0.19 18.09 -2.18
N MET A 39 0.51 19.15 -2.59
CA MET A 39 1.73 19.63 -1.94
C MET A 39 1.68 21.15 -1.66
N VAL A 40 0.56 21.83 -1.99
CA VAL A 40 0.47 23.30 -1.92
C VAL A 40 0.11 23.83 -0.53
N ASP A 41 -0.52 23.00 0.31
CA ASP A 41 -0.90 23.34 1.68
C ASP A 41 0.05 22.71 2.71
N THR A 42 0.06 23.26 3.94
CA THR A 42 0.81 22.69 5.08
C THR A 42 0.51 21.21 5.29
N THR A 43 -0.73 20.80 5.00
CA THR A 43 -1.15 19.40 4.99
C THR A 43 -1.02 18.84 3.58
N TYR A 44 0.11 18.18 3.32
CA TYR A 44 0.38 17.47 2.08
C TYR A 44 -0.33 16.10 2.05
N SER A 45 -0.85 15.72 0.89
CA SER A 45 -1.64 14.50 0.69
C SER A 45 -0.96 13.57 -0.31
N LEU A 46 -0.78 12.31 0.08
CA LEU A 46 -0.08 11.28 -0.68
C LEU A 46 -0.91 9.99 -0.67
N VAL A 47 -0.95 9.30 -1.80
CA VAL A 47 -1.69 8.04 -1.97
C VAL A 47 -0.71 6.94 -2.34
N ALA A 48 -0.63 5.90 -1.51
CA ALA A 48 0.10 4.67 -1.84
C ALA A 48 -0.83 3.69 -2.55
N SER A 49 -0.36 3.03 -3.59
CA SER A 49 -1.14 2.08 -4.39
C SER A 49 -0.32 0.87 -4.79
N VAL A 50 -0.99 -0.22 -5.14
CA VAL A 50 -0.39 -1.44 -5.68
C VAL A 50 -1.35 -2.06 -6.70
N GLU A 51 -0.84 -2.68 -7.75
CA GLU A 51 -1.70 -3.32 -8.74
C GLU A 51 -2.41 -4.55 -8.17
N LYS A 52 -3.72 -4.66 -8.44
CA LYS A 52 -4.56 -5.75 -7.91
C LYS A 52 -4.12 -7.15 -8.35
N ARG A 53 -3.37 -7.25 -9.45
CA ARG A 53 -2.81 -8.53 -9.94
C ARG A 53 -1.91 -9.22 -8.91
N TYR A 54 -1.30 -8.45 -8.00
CA TYR A 54 -0.40 -8.97 -6.98
C TYR A 54 -1.12 -9.46 -5.73
N LEU A 55 -2.39 -9.13 -5.54
CA LEU A 55 -3.10 -9.37 -4.27
C LEU A 55 -3.49 -10.84 -4.04
N GLY A 56 -3.27 -11.72 -5.02
CA GLY A 56 -3.78 -13.09 -4.98
C GLY A 56 -5.31 -13.11 -5.13
N ARG A 57 -5.84 -14.10 -5.84
CA ARG A 57 -7.30 -14.29 -5.93
C ARG A 57 -7.76 -14.75 -4.55
N LYS A 58 -8.67 -14.02 -3.89
CA LYS A 58 -9.44 -14.61 -2.78
C LYS A 58 -10.19 -15.82 -3.33
N GLU A 59 -9.78 -17.03 -2.95
CA GLU A 59 -10.72 -18.15 -2.96
C GLU A 59 -11.75 -17.80 -1.89
N LEU A 60 -12.91 -17.29 -2.31
CA LEU A 60 -14.07 -17.17 -1.43
C LEU A 60 -14.44 -18.60 -1.01
N THR A 61 -14.04 -18.97 0.20
CA THR A 61 -14.53 -20.15 0.91
C THR A 61 -15.73 -19.75 1.74
#